data_AF-A0A660V7H0-F1
#
_entry.id   AF-A0A660V7H0-F1
#
_cell.length_a   1.000
_cell.length_b   1.000
_cell.length_c   1.000
_cell.angle_alpha   90.00
_cell.angle_beta   90.00
_cell.angle_gamma   90.00
#
_symmetry.space_group_name_H-M   'P 1'
#
loop_
_entity.id
_entity.type
_entity.pdbx_description
1 polymer ?
#
loop_
_entity_poly.entity_id
_entity_poly.type
_entity_poly.pdbx_seq_one_letter_code
_entity_poly.pdbx_strand_id
1 'polypeptide(L)' 'IVESNCIHSDPQFVDAANGDYHLKDTSPCIDAGDNSLVPSGVDKDLDGNPRIVNGTVDIGAYEYQP' A
#
# COMPACT_ATOMS: atom_id res chain seq x y z
N ILE A 1 -20.83 -12.43 6.08
CA ILE A 1 -20.20 -11.84 4.89
C ILE A 1 -18.82 -12.49 4.81
N VAL A 2 -18.48 -13.15 3.72
CA VAL A 2 -17.12 -13.65 3.47
C VAL A 2 -16.53 -12.64 2.52
N GLU A 3 -15.55 -11.86 2.97
CA GLU A 3 -14.95 -10.79 2.18
C GLU A 3 -13.81 -11.40 1.36
N SER A 4 -14.01 -11.54 0.05
CA SER A 4 -13.10 -12.32 -0.81
C SER A 4 -11.83 -11.57 -1.26
N ASN A 5 -11.73 -10.27 -0.98
CA ASN A 5 -10.63 -9.40 -1.40
C ASN A 5 -9.98 -8.66 -0.21
N CYS A 6 -9.98 -9.29 0.96
CA CYS A 6 -9.34 -8.72 2.15
C CYS A 6 -8.03 -9.44 2.46
N ILE A 7 -7.02 -8.66 2.85
CA ILE A 7 -5.79 -9.19 3.44
C ILE A 7 -5.93 -9.10 4.95
N HIS A 8 -5.77 -10.25 5.62
CA HIS A 8 -5.78 -10.35 7.09
C HIS A 8 -4.39 -10.58 7.68
N SER A 9 -3.37 -10.66 6.83
CA SER A 9 -1.96 -10.81 7.22
C SER A 9 -1.41 -9.49 7.76
N ASP A 10 -0.38 -9.57 8.61
CA ASP A 10 0.35 -8.39 9.10
C ASP A 10 0.88 -7.55 7.92
N PRO A 11 0.57 -6.24 7.83
CA PRO A 11 1.10 -5.34 6.82
C PRO A 11 2.63 -5.16 6.87
N GLN A 12 3.29 -5.54 7.97
CA GLN A 12 4.75 -5.43 8.14
C GLN A 12 5.27 -4.00 7.94
N PHE A 13 4.75 -3.05 8.71
CA PHE A 13 5.29 -1.70 8.73
C PHE A 13 6.74 -1.66 9.26
N VAL A 14 7.49 -0.64 8.84
CA VAL A 14 8.87 -0.39 9.29
C VAL A 14 8.90 -0.12 10.79
N ASP A 15 8.16 0.88 11.28
CA ASP A 15 8.07 1.24 12.69
C ASP A 15 6.74 1.95 13.04
N ALA A 16 5.65 1.18 13.03
CA ALA A 16 4.32 1.69 13.33
C ALA A 16 4.19 2.30 14.74
N ALA A 17 5.01 1.87 15.71
CA ALA A 17 4.98 2.40 17.07
C ALA A 17 5.44 3.87 17.13
N ASN A 18 6.28 4.27 16.17
CA ASN A 18 6.77 5.64 16.03
C ASN A 18 6.13 6.40 14.85
N GLY A 19 5.11 5.82 14.22
CA GLY A 19 4.35 6.45 13.12
C GLY A 19 4.96 6.26 11.73
N ASP A 20 5.96 5.40 11.59
CA ASP A 20 6.50 4.99 10.30
C ASP A 20 5.68 3.80 9.75
N TYR A 21 4.72 4.15 8.90
CA TYR A 21 3.83 3.19 8.23
C TYR A 21 4.30 2.82 6.82
N HIS A 22 5.56 3.05 6.47
CA HIS A 22 6.13 2.47 5.27
C HIS A 22 6.15 0.95 5.37
N LEU A 23 5.95 0.29 4.24
CA LEU A 23 5.99 -1.17 4.15
C LEU A 23 7.44 -1.67 4.14
N LYS A 24 7.71 -2.77 4.84
CA LYS A 24 8.93 -3.56 4.60
C LYS A 24 8.86 -4.23 3.24
N ASP A 25 10.03 -4.54 2.67
CA ASP A 25 10.20 -5.24 1.38
C ASP A 25 9.51 -6.62 1.29
N THR A 26 9.12 -7.18 2.43
CA THR A 26 8.47 -8.49 2.59
C THR A 26 6.97 -8.40 2.89
N SER A 27 6.42 -7.17 2.86
CA SER A 27 5.02 -6.92 3.17
C SER A 27 4.07 -7.61 2.17
N PRO A 28 2.97 -8.21 2.66
CA PRO A 28 1.93 -8.76 1.79
C PRO A 28 1.07 -7.68 1.12
N CYS A 29 1.25 -6.40 1.48
CA CYS A 29 0.49 -5.27 0.95
C CYS A 29 1.11 -4.67 -0.32
N ILE A 30 2.35 -5.04 -0.66
CA ILE A 30 3.04 -4.60 -1.87
C ILE A 30 2.37 -5.21 -3.10
N ASP A 31 2.07 -4.40 -4.12
CA ASP A 31 1.44 -4.75 -5.39
C ASP A 31 0.12 -5.53 -5.21
N ALA A 32 -0.60 -5.30 -4.11
CA ALA A 32 -1.73 -6.13 -3.69
C ALA A 32 -3.09 -5.42 -3.76
N GLY A 33 -3.12 -4.13 -4.07
CA GLY A 33 -4.33 -3.33 -4.19
C GLY A 33 -4.99 -3.43 -5.57
N ASP A 34 -6.12 -2.73 -5.72
CA ASP A 34 -6.86 -2.65 -6.97
C ASP A 34 -6.75 -1.23 -7.54
N ASN A 35 -6.08 -1.10 -8.68
CA ASN A 35 -5.88 0.19 -9.35
C ASN A 35 -7.20 0.89 -9.71
N SER A 36 -8.30 0.15 -9.91
CA SER A 36 -9.61 0.73 -10.22
C SER A 36 -10.24 1.43 -9.02
N LEU A 37 -9.75 1.16 -7.80
CA LEU A 37 -10.19 1.81 -6.57
C LEU A 37 -9.36 3.04 -6.21
N VAL A 38 -8.27 3.32 -6.94
CA VAL A 38 -7.50 4.57 -6.78
C VAL A 38 -8.36 5.73 -7.30
N PRO A 39 -8.75 6.70 -6.45
CA PRO A 39 -9.62 7.78 -6.89
C PRO A 39 -8.94 8.64 -7.96
N SER A 40 -9.74 9.10 -8.93
CA SER A 40 -9.25 10.03 -9.96
C SER A 40 -8.65 11.29 -9.32
N GLY A 41 -7.41 11.63 -9.71
CA GLY A 41 -6.68 12.78 -9.18
C GLY A 41 -5.82 12.48 -7.94
N VAL A 42 -5.82 11.24 -7.44
CA VAL A 42 -4.86 10.77 -6.43
C VAL A 42 -3.71 10.08 -7.16
N ASP A 43 -2.75 10.89 -7.61
CA ASP A 43 -1.57 10.42 -8.36
C ASP A 43 -0.35 10.15 -7.48
N LYS A 44 -0.41 10.57 -6.21
CA LYS A 44 0.70 10.46 -5.26
C LYS A 44 0.30 9.85 -3.93
N ASP A 45 1.28 9.22 -3.28
CA ASP A 45 1.21 8.77 -1.90
C ASP A 45 1.51 9.92 -0.91
N LEU A 46 1.58 9.60 0.38
CA LEU A 46 1.80 10.60 1.43
C LEU A 46 3.23 11.19 1.46
N ASP A 47 4.20 10.52 0.83
CA ASP A 47 5.56 11.01 0.63
C ASP A 47 5.72 11.81 -0.68
N GLY A 48 4.66 11.87 -1.49
CA GLY A 48 4.67 12.55 -2.78
C GLY A 48 5.23 11.71 -3.93
N ASN A 49 5.47 10.41 -3.70
CA ASN A 49 5.86 9.44 -4.72
C ASN A 49 4.63 9.02 -5.55
N PRO A 50 4.80 8.48 -6.76
CA PRO A 50 3.68 7.96 -7.55
C PRO A 50 2.86 6.94 -6.77
N ARG A 51 1.52 7.05 -6.82
CA ARG A 51 0.58 6.17 -6.12
C ARG A 51 0.49 4.75 -6.72
N ILE A 52 1.12 4.52 -7.87
CA ILE A 52 1.19 3.21 -8.52
C ILE A 52 2.64 3.05 -8.99
N VAL A 53 3.36 2.13 -8.37
CA VAL A 53 4.69 1.67 -8.79
C VAL A 53 4.57 0.21 -9.22
N ASN A 54 5.48 -0.28 -10.07
CA ASN A 54 5.48 -1.66 -10.59
C ASN A 54 4.18 -2.17 -11.26
N GLY A 55 3.23 -1.28 -11.51
CA GLY A 55 1.98 -1.57 -12.23
C GLY A 55 0.77 -1.82 -11.33
N THR A 56 0.95 -1.95 -10.01
CA THR A 56 -0.16 -2.20 -9.07
C THR A 56 -0.02 -1.30 -7.85
N VAL A 57 -1.15 -0.79 -7.34
CA VAL A 57 -1.16 0.02 -6.12
C VAL A 57 -0.93 -0.84 -4.89
N ASP A 58 -0.13 -0.36 -3.94
CA ASP A 58 0.01 -0.97 -2.63
C ASP A 58 -1.20 -0.66 -1.74
N ILE A 59 -1.49 -1.57 -0.82
CA ILE A 59 -2.50 -1.32 0.21
C ILE A 59 -1.87 -0.49 1.34
N GLY A 60 -2.26 0.78 1.44
CA GLY A 60 -1.78 1.67 2.51
C GLY A 60 -1.78 3.14 2.12
N ALA A 61 -1.18 4.00 2.96
CA ALA A 61 -1.01 5.42 2.68
C ALA A 61 0.27 5.75 1.90
N TYR A 62 1.26 4.86 1.96
CA TYR A 62 2.58 4.97 1.37
C TYR A 62 2.78 3.87 0.33
N GLU A 63 3.49 4.20 -0.74
CA GLU A 63 3.82 3.27 -1.82
C GLU A 63 5.27 2.81 -1.69
N TYR A 64 5.50 1.50 -1.67
CA TYR A 64 6.84 0.92 -1.58
C TYR A 64 7.68 1.30 -2.82
N GLN A 65 8.85 1.89 -2.56
CA GLN A 65 9.82 2.23 -3.59
C GLN A 65 10.98 1.20 -3.54
N PRO A 66 11.18 0.40 -4.60
CA PRO A 66 12.27 -0.58 -4.67
C PRO A 66 13.67 0.04 -4.81
#